data_AF-D6LEN1-F1
#
_entry.id   AF-D6LEN1-F1
#
_cell.length_a   1.000
_cell.length_b   1.000
_cell.length_c   1.000
_cell.angle_alpha   90.00
_cell.angle_beta   90.00
_cell.angle_gamma   90.00
#
_symmetry.space_group_name_H-M   'P 1'
#
loop_
_entity.id
_entity.type
_entity.pdbx_description
1 polymer ?
#
loop_
_entity_poly.entity_id
_entity_poly.type
_entity_poly.pdbx_seq_one_letter_code
_entity_poly.pdbx_strand_id
1 'polypeptide(L)'
;MMNLWTENEEDLREETKEGSKTVNKSGVYNCTIEEALIISGKNGSQSQGLKLVLKTDEEQYFYPVEFFRKADGTENEYARKKLNKLTYLCKLKNKDLVPIESPNKVFIPALADKKIGVIVEVSLNGDFLRYNIIGYYDIQSKKTADEIQNKKNPEIYERFRKKFESAAPIEKPSNNHTEEKTEEKNEDLPEEFPF
;
A
#
# COMPACT_ATOMS: atom_id res chain seq x y z
N MET A 1 43.24 -0.33 -6.65
CA MET A 1 42.34 -0.66 -5.53
C MET A 1 40.93 -0.53 -6.06
N MET A 2 40.10 -1.58 -6.00
CA MET A 2 38.68 -1.49 -6.36
C MET A 2 37.93 -1.03 -5.12
N ASN A 3 37.22 0.09 -5.20
CA ASN A 3 36.30 0.48 -4.15
C ASN A 3 35.03 -0.38 -4.25
N LEU A 4 34.51 -0.83 -3.11
CA LEU A 4 33.28 -1.63 -3.00
C LEU A 4 32.02 -0.82 -3.37
N TRP A 5 32.07 0.51 -3.23
CA TRP A 5 31.04 1.47 -3.65
C TRP A 5 31.66 2.83 -3.99
N THR A 6 30.88 3.70 -4.62
CA THR A 6 31.27 5.08 -4.94
C THR A 6 31.02 5.98 -3.74
N GLU A 7 32.01 6.77 -3.36
CA GLU A 7 31.86 7.81 -2.34
C GLU A 7 31.18 9.04 -2.97
N ASN A 8 30.08 9.52 -2.38
CA ASN A 8 29.40 10.75 -2.76
C ASN A 8 29.23 11.64 -1.53
N GLU A 9 29.82 12.84 -1.57
CA GLU A 9 29.86 13.77 -0.45
C GLU A 9 28.51 14.48 -0.23
N GLU A 10 27.62 14.49 -1.25
CA GLU A 10 26.24 14.98 -1.10
C GLU A 10 25.40 14.04 -0.24
N ASP A 11 25.64 12.72 -0.28
CA ASP A 11 24.94 11.72 0.54
C ASP A 11 25.17 11.97 2.04
N LEU A 12 26.33 12.52 2.40
CA LEU A 12 26.67 12.88 3.78
C LEU A 12 25.87 14.08 4.31
N ARG A 13 25.23 14.84 3.41
CA ARG A 13 24.38 16.00 3.72
C ARG A 13 22.90 15.63 3.74
N GLU A 14 22.55 14.39 3.37
CA GLU A 14 21.19 13.89 3.51
C GLU A 14 20.85 13.68 5.00
N GLU A 15 19.76 14.29 5.45
CA GLU A 15 19.25 14.09 6.80
C GLU A 15 18.79 12.64 6.98
N THR A 16 19.25 11.97 8.04
CA THR A 16 18.73 10.66 8.45
C THR A 16 17.30 10.82 8.97
N LYS A 17 16.31 10.62 8.11
CA LYS A 17 14.89 10.69 8.49
C LYS A 17 14.48 9.41 9.21
N GLU A 18 13.63 9.55 10.24
CA GLU A 18 12.86 8.44 10.81
C GLU A 18 12.18 7.69 9.65
N GLY A 19 12.40 6.39 9.52
CA GLY A 19 11.89 5.60 8.40
C GLY A 19 10.39 5.86 8.17
N SER A 20 9.99 6.06 6.91
CA SER A 20 8.65 6.54 6.57
C SER A 20 7.56 5.82 7.37
N LYS A 21 6.74 6.57 8.11
CA LYS A 21 5.65 5.98 8.90
C LYS A 21 4.66 5.35 7.93
N THR A 22 4.49 4.04 8.02
CA THR A 22 3.51 3.33 7.19
C THR A 22 2.12 3.63 7.73
N VAL A 23 1.12 3.87 6.86
CA VAL A 23 -0.27 3.98 7.32
C VAL A 23 -0.66 2.66 7.97
N ASN A 24 -1.07 2.69 9.24
CA ASN A 24 -1.48 1.51 9.98
C ASN A 24 -2.89 1.64 10.57
N LYS A 25 -3.58 2.76 10.33
CA LYS A 25 -4.95 3.01 10.80
C LYS A 25 -5.91 3.08 9.60
N SER A 26 -7.09 2.51 9.75
CA SER A 26 -8.18 2.72 8.78
C SER A 26 -8.62 4.17 8.81
N GLY A 27 -8.88 4.78 7.65
CA GLY A 27 -9.10 6.21 7.61
C GLY A 27 -9.44 6.77 6.25
N VAL A 28 -9.52 8.10 6.24
CA VAL A 28 -9.74 8.91 5.05
C VAL A 28 -8.51 9.79 4.89
N TYR A 29 -7.77 9.59 3.80
CA TYR A 29 -6.47 10.21 3.58
C TYR A 29 -6.47 10.99 2.26
N ASN A 30 -5.96 12.21 2.30
CA ASN A 30 -5.51 12.88 1.08
C ASN A 30 -4.14 12.32 0.72
N CYS A 31 -3.97 11.94 -0.54
CA CYS A 31 -2.76 11.30 -1.01
C CYS A 31 -2.25 11.94 -2.31
N THR A 32 -0.95 11.85 -2.51
CA THR A 32 -0.32 11.93 -3.83
C THR A 32 -0.01 10.50 -4.30
N ILE A 33 -0.29 10.21 -5.57
CA ILE A 33 0.15 8.97 -6.22
C ILE A 33 1.58 9.17 -6.70
N GLU A 34 2.54 8.56 -6.00
CA GLU A 34 3.96 8.64 -6.36
C GLU A 34 4.26 7.72 -7.55
N GLU A 35 3.72 6.50 -7.52
CA GLU A 35 3.87 5.52 -8.60
C GLU A 35 2.57 4.73 -8.78
N ALA A 36 2.29 4.33 -10.01
CA ALA A 36 1.25 3.37 -10.36
C ALA A 36 1.86 2.25 -11.20
N LEU A 37 1.80 1.02 -10.71
CA LEU A 37 2.50 -0.14 -11.26
C LEU A 37 1.50 -1.22 -11.65
N ILE A 38 1.68 -1.80 -12.84
CA ILE A 38 1.02 -3.05 -13.20
C ILE A 38 1.80 -4.20 -12.59
N ILE A 39 1.13 -4.98 -11.76
CA ILE A 39 1.65 -6.25 -11.25
C ILE A 39 0.92 -7.40 -11.95
N SER A 40 1.66 -8.47 -12.23
CA SER A 40 1.13 -9.66 -12.90
C SER A 40 1.26 -10.89 -12.00
N GLY A 41 0.33 -11.83 -12.14
CA GLY A 41 0.39 -13.13 -11.50
C GLY A 41 1.62 -13.92 -11.97
N LYS A 42 2.12 -14.79 -11.10
CA LYS A 42 3.22 -15.72 -11.40
C LYS A 42 2.64 -17.07 -11.86
N ASN A 43 3.49 -17.94 -12.41
CA ASN A 43 3.20 -19.36 -12.67
C ASN A 43 1.97 -19.60 -13.57
N GLY A 44 1.91 -18.94 -14.73
CA GLY A 44 0.84 -19.13 -15.71
C GLY A 44 -0.50 -18.47 -15.35
N SER A 45 -0.58 -17.77 -14.21
CA SER A 45 -1.73 -16.96 -13.85
C SER A 45 -1.87 -15.74 -14.78
N GLN A 46 -3.08 -15.49 -15.28
CA GLN A 46 -3.38 -14.30 -16.07
C GLN A 46 -3.77 -13.09 -15.21
N SER A 47 -3.66 -13.20 -13.88
CA SER A 47 -4.01 -12.12 -12.95
C SER A 47 -3.21 -10.85 -13.23
N GLN A 48 -3.88 -9.71 -13.23
CA GLN A 48 -3.23 -8.40 -13.30
C GLN A 48 -3.85 -7.47 -12.28
N GLY A 49 -3.01 -6.66 -11.64
CA GLY A 49 -3.44 -5.66 -10.67
C GLY A 49 -2.73 -4.34 -10.84
N LEU A 50 -3.40 -3.28 -10.39
CA LEU A 50 -2.79 -1.96 -10.26
C LEU A 50 -2.34 -1.79 -8.80
N LYS A 51 -1.03 -1.73 -8.58
CA LYS A 51 -0.43 -1.33 -7.31
C LYS A 51 -0.21 0.18 -7.34
N LEU A 52 -0.73 0.88 -6.35
CA LEU A 52 -0.44 2.30 -6.15
C LEU A 52 0.61 2.45 -5.05
N VAL A 53 1.51 3.41 -5.20
CA VAL A 53 2.32 3.96 -4.12
C VAL A 53 1.67 5.27 -3.72
N LEU A 54 1.04 5.29 -2.55
CA LEU A 54 0.32 6.45 -2.05
C LEU A 54 1.08 7.06 -0.89
N LYS A 55 1.27 8.38 -0.97
CA LYS A 55 1.89 9.21 0.05
C LYS A 55 0.85 10.16 0.64
N THR A 56 0.64 10.13 1.95
CA THR A 56 -0.30 11.03 2.63
C THR A 56 0.29 12.43 2.82
N ASP A 57 -0.57 13.41 3.14
CA ASP A 57 -0.13 14.76 3.56
C ASP A 57 0.78 14.73 4.81
N GLU A 58 0.73 13.65 5.60
CA GLU A 58 1.58 13.42 6.79
C GLU A 58 2.85 12.62 6.45
N GLU A 59 3.22 12.54 5.16
CA GLU A 59 4.40 11.82 4.67
C GLU A 59 4.40 10.32 5.00
N GLN A 60 3.21 9.74 5.19
CA GLN A 60 3.03 8.31 5.41
C GLN A 60 2.80 7.57 4.09
N TYR A 61 3.30 6.34 3.99
CA TYR A 61 3.18 5.55 2.77
C TYR A 61 2.30 4.30 2.96
N PHE A 62 1.56 3.96 1.92
CA PHE A 62 0.85 2.68 1.82
C PHE A 62 0.63 2.25 0.37
N TYR A 63 0.43 0.94 0.19
CA TYR A 63 0.58 0.27 -1.09
C TYR A 63 -0.61 -0.61 -1.45
N PRO A 64 -1.81 -0.05 -1.70
CA PRO A 64 -2.96 -0.83 -2.09
C PRO A 64 -2.78 -1.46 -3.47
N VAL A 65 -3.44 -2.60 -3.66
CA VAL A 65 -3.42 -3.35 -4.93
C VAL A 65 -4.85 -3.71 -5.31
N GLU A 66 -5.30 -3.27 -6.48
CA GLU A 66 -6.60 -3.62 -7.04
C GLU A 66 -6.40 -4.57 -8.24
N PHE A 67 -6.70 -5.86 -8.05
CA PHE A 67 -6.61 -6.88 -9.11
C PHE A 67 -7.80 -6.76 -10.07
N PHE A 68 -7.58 -6.18 -11.25
CA PHE A 68 -8.60 -5.93 -12.26
C PHE A 68 -8.79 -7.09 -13.25
N ARG A 69 -7.82 -8.00 -13.34
CA ARG A 69 -7.94 -9.27 -14.08
C ARG A 69 -7.69 -10.43 -13.12
N LYS A 70 -8.53 -11.46 -13.19
CA LYS A 70 -8.46 -12.67 -12.36
C LYS A 70 -7.48 -13.69 -12.95
N ALA A 71 -7.21 -14.76 -12.20
CA ALA A 71 -6.25 -15.78 -12.61
C ALA A 71 -6.65 -16.52 -13.89
N ASP A 72 -7.95 -16.65 -14.14
CA ASP A 72 -8.55 -17.25 -15.35
C ASP A 72 -8.63 -16.28 -16.55
N GLY A 73 -8.12 -15.05 -16.41
CA GLY A 73 -8.13 -14.03 -17.45
C GLY A 73 -9.39 -13.17 -17.51
N THR A 74 -10.44 -13.54 -16.76
CA THR A 74 -11.70 -12.78 -16.73
C THR A 74 -11.55 -11.46 -15.96
N GLU A 75 -12.40 -10.50 -16.30
CA GLU A 75 -12.42 -9.20 -15.64
C GLU A 75 -12.92 -9.31 -14.18
N ASN A 76 -12.28 -8.58 -13.29
CA ASN A 76 -12.82 -8.30 -11.96
C ASN A 76 -13.64 -7.00 -12.01
N GLU A 77 -14.97 -7.14 -12.15
CA GLU A 77 -15.89 -6.02 -12.27
C GLU A 77 -15.81 -5.04 -11.09
N TYR A 78 -15.59 -5.55 -9.88
CA TYR A 78 -15.49 -4.72 -8.68
C TYR A 78 -14.25 -3.82 -8.71
N ALA A 79 -13.10 -4.40 -9.04
CA ALA A 79 -11.86 -3.65 -9.23
C ALA A 79 -11.98 -2.66 -10.40
N ARG A 80 -12.56 -3.07 -11.54
CA ARG A 80 -12.82 -2.15 -12.66
C ARG A 80 -13.62 -0.92 -12.22
N LYS A 81 -14.72 -1.12 -11.48
CA LYS A 81 -15.56 -0.01 -10.99
C LYS A 81 -14.77 0.95 -10.10
N LYS A 82 -13.90 0.44 -9.22
CA LYS A 82 -13.03 1.30 -8.40
C LYS A 82 -12.01 2.07 -9.23
N LEU A 83 -11.34 1.41 -10.17
CA LEU A 83 -10.35 2.03 -11.04
C LEU A 83 -10.96 3.11 -11.94
N ASN A 84 -12.19 2.90 -12.45
CA ASN A 84 -12.90 3.93 -13.20
C ASN A 84 -13.21 5.18 -12.35
N LYS A 85 -13.50 5.01 -11.06
CA LYS A 85 -13.71 6.14 -10.14
C LYS A 85 -12.41 6.89 -9.88
N LEU A 86 -11.31 6.17 -9.67
CA LEU A 86 -9.97 6.75 -9.53
C LEU A 86 -9.62 7.61 -10.76
N THR A 87 -9.70 7.03 -11.96
CA THR A 87 -9.29 7.70 -13.20
C THR A 87 -10.19 8.90 -13.52
N TYR A 88 -11.50 8.78 -13.29
CA TYR A 88 -12.44 9.90 -13.40
C TYR A 88 -12.07 11.07 -12.48
N LEU A 89 -11.73 10.80 -11.22
CA LEU A 89 -11.36 11.83 -10.25
C LEU A 89 -10.00 12.46 -10.61
N CYS A 90 -9.04 11.67 -11.12
CA CYS A 90 -7.76 12.15 -11.65
C CYS A 90 -7.87 12.88 -13.00
N LYS A 91 -9.08 13.02 -13.56
CA LYS A 91 -9.38 13.63 -14.87
C LYS A 91 -8.67 12.94 -16.04
N LEU A 92 -8.50 11.63 -15.93
CA LEU A 92 -7.89 10.77 -16.95
C LEU A 92 -8.96 10.01 -17.73
N LYS A 93 -8.66 9.70 -18.98
CA LYS A 93 -9.41 8.78 -19.85
C LYS A 93 -8.58 7.52 -20.09
N ASN A 94 -9.23 6.46 -20.56
CA ASN A 94 -8.55 5.18 -20.84
C ASN A 94 -7.36 5.33 -21.79
N LYS A 95 -7.46 6.21 -22.79
CA LYS A 95 -6.37 6.49 -23.74
C LYS A 95 -5.13 7.12 -23.09
N ASP A 96 -5.27 7.71 -21.91
CA ASP A 96 -4.18 8.34 -21.17
C ASP A 96 -3.43 7.31 -20.31
N LEU A 97 -4.04 6.15 -20.04
CA LEU A 97 -3.49 5.09 -19.19
C LEU A 97 -2.58 4.14 -19.99
N VAL A 98 -1.58 4.70 -20.67
CA VAL A 98 -0.61 3.94 -21.45
C VAL A 98 0.48 3.40 -20.52
N PRO A 99 0.65 2.07 -20.41
CA PRO A 99 1.73 1.50 -19.63
C PRO A 99 3.08 1.68 -20.34
N ILE A 100 4.13 1.93 -19.57
CA ILE A 100 5.51 1.95 -20.05
C ILE A 100 6.28 0.83 -19.35
N GLU A 101 7.03 0.06 -20.13
CA GLU A 101 7.90 -0.99 -19.64
C GLU A 101 9.29 -0.42 -19.32
N SER A 102 9.81 -0.76 -18.15
CA SER A 102 11.17 -0.55 -17.68
C SER A 102 11.71 -1.92 -17.23
N PRO A 103 13.03 -2.18 -17.21
CA PRO A 103 13.60 -3.53 -17.10
C PRO A 103 13.00 -4.46 -16.03
N ASN A 104 12.41 -3.91 -14.95
CA ASN A 104 11.76 -4.69 -13.89
C ASN A 104 10.36 -4.20 -13.48
N LYS A 105 9.79 -3.20 -14.18
CA LYS A 105 8.53 -2.56 -13.77
C LYS A 105 7.71 -2.16 -15.00
N VAL A 106 6.40 -2.30 -14.90
CA VAL A 106 5.45 -1.70 -15.85
C VAL A 106 4.69 -0.61 -15.12
N PHE A 107 4.86 0.65 -15.50
CA PHE A 107 4.29 1.80 -14.81
C PHE A 107 3.26 2.53 -15.68
N ILE A 108 2.32 3.25 -15.06
CA ILE A 108 1.35 4.11 -15.75
C ILE A 108 1.67 5.56 -15.37
N PRO A 109 2.49 6.28 -16.18
CA PRO A 109 2.98 7.61 -15.83
C PRO A 109 1.85 8.63 -15.64
N ALA A 110 0.74 8.50 -16.36
CA ALA A 110 -0.38 9.44 -16.29
C ALA A 110 -1.03 9.53 -14.90
N LEU A 111 -0.83 8.51 -14.05
CA LEU A 111 -1.30 8.49 -12.67
C LEU A 111 -0.31 9.09 -11.67
N ALA A 112 0.96 9.25 -12.03
CA ALA A 112 1.95 9.88 -11.15
C ALA A 112 1.58 11.34 -10.88
N ASP A 113 1.94 11.83 -9.69
CA ASP A 113 1.69 13.18 -9.16
C ASP A 113 0.20 13.57 -9.06
N LYS A 114 -0.71 12.64 -9.32
CA LYS A 114 -2.14 12.88 -9.15
C LYS A 114 -2.48 12.90 -7.67
N LYS A 115 -3.08 14.00 -7.23
CA LYS A 115 -3.66 14.12 -5.89
C LYS A 115 -5.04 13.47 -5.86
N ILE A 116 -5.27 12.61 -4.88
CA ILE A 116 -6.52 11.86 -4.74
C ILE A 116 -6.86 11.64 -3.27
N GLY A 117 -8.15 11.76 -2.94
CA GLY A 117 -8.66 11.36 -1.65
C GLY A 117 -8.99 9.87 -1.63
N VAL A 118 -8.58 9.17 -0.59
CA VAL A 118 -8.73 7.71 -0.45
C VAL A 118 -9.41 7.37 0.86
N ILE A 119 -10.41 6.49 0.80
CA ILE A 119 -11.03 5.86 1.96
C ILE A 119 -10.48 4.43 2.04
N VAL A 120 -9.71 4.12 3.07
CA VAL A 120 -9.00 2.84 3.20
C VAL A 120 -9.33 2.14 4.50
N GLU A 121 -9.59 0.84 4.40
CA GLU A 121 -9.59 -0.06 5.55
C GLU A 121 -8.24 -0.78 5.59
N VAL A 122 -7.58 -0.70 6.74
CA VAL A 122 -6.33 -1.39 7.02
C VAL A 122 -6.68 -2.65 7.82
N SER A 123 -6.07 -3.78 7.47
CA SER A 123 -6.17 -5.04 8.20
C SER A 123 -4.84 -5.79 8.20
N LEU A 124 -4.71 -6.84 9.01
CA LEU A 124 -3.59 -7.76 8.92
C LEU A 124 -3.87 -8.87 7.89
N ASN A 125 -2.82 -9.28 7.18
CA ASN A 125 -2.78 -10.47 6.36
C ASN A 125 -1.48 -11.22 6.68
N GLY A 126 -1.54 -12.11 7.66
CA GLY A 126 -0.35 -12.59 8.35
C GLY A 126 0.37 -11.41 9.03
N ASP A 127 1.68 -11.29 8.79
CA ASP A 127 2.52 -10.25 9.39
C ASP A 127 2.49 -8.91 8.63
N PHE A 128 1.74 -8.84 7.53
CA PHE A 128 1.71 -7.67 6.65
C PHE A 128 0.41 -6.89 6.78
N LEU A 129 0.52 -5.56 6.71
CA LEU A 129 -0.64 -4.68 6.57
C LEU A 129 -1.22 -4.82 5.16
N ARG A 130 -2.53 -5.06 5.10
CA ARG A 130 -3.33 -5.08 3.89
C ARG A 130 -4.16 -3.80 3.83
N TYR A 131 -4.13 -3.17 2.66
CA TYR A 131 -4.88 -1.94 2.38
C TYR A 131 -6.02 -2.26 1.42
N ASN A 132 -7.25 -2.15 1.89
CA ASN A 132 -8.45 -2.27 1.06
C ASN A 132 -9.02 -0.88 0.78
N ILE A 133 -8.94 -0.42 -0.47
CA ILE A 133 -9.56 0.85 -0.83
C ILE A 133 -11.06 0.67 -0.94
N ILE A 134 -11.81 1.35 -0.07
CA ILE A 134 -13.27 1.34 -0.08
C ILE A 134 -13.81 2.32 -1.12
N GLY A 135 -13.13 3.45 -1.30
CA GLY A 135 -13.53 4.47 -2.24
C GLY A 135 -12.50 5.57 -2.43
N TYR A 136 -12.78 6.40 -3.43
CA TYR A 136 -11.98 7.58 -3.77
C TYR A 136 -12.87 8.83 -3.73
N TYR A 137 -12.29 9.97 -3.40
CA TYR A 137 -12.96 11.27 -3.40
C TYR A 137 -12.05 12.38 -3.97
N ASP A 138 -12.66 13.43 -4.49
CA ASP A 138 -11.98 14.66 -4.87
C ASP A 138 -11.61 15.46 -3.62
N ILE A 139 -10.33 15.78 -3.43
CA ILE A 139 -9.82 16.38 -2.18
C ILE A 139 -10.46 17.74 -1.90
N GLN A 140 -10.70 18.56 -2.94
CA GLN A 140 -11.22 19.92 -2.77
C GLN A 140 -12.69 19.92 -2.36
N SER A 141 -13.52 19.18 -3.10
CA SER A 141 -14.97 19.14 -2.88
C SER A 141 -15.40 18.10 -1.84
N LYS A 142 -14.50 17.18 -1.45
CA LYS A 142 -14.76 16.02 -0.60
C LYS A 142 -15.83 15.07 -1.16
N LYS A 143 -16.11 15.15 -2.46
CA LYS A 143 -17.14 14.32 -3.13
C LYS A 143 -16.53 13.14 -3.84
N THR A 144 -17.19 12.00 -3.76
CA THR A 144 -16.92 10.83 -4.58
C THR A 144 -17.37 11.05 -6.03
N ALA A 145 -16.90 10.21 -6.95
CA ALA A 145 -17.31 10.28 -8.35
C ALA A 145 -18.85 10.24 -8.54
N ASP A 146 -19.56 9.41 -7.75
CA ASP A 146 -21.02 9.31 -7.79
C ASP A 146 -21.68 10.62 -7.34
N GLU A 147 -21.22 11.20 -6.23
CA GLU A 147 -21.78 12.44 -5.69
C GLU A 147 -21.54 13.62 -6.63
N ILE A 148 -20.40 13.66 -7.32
CA ILE A 148 -20.13 14.67 -8.35
C ILE A 148 -21.09 14.51 -9.53
N GLN A 149 -21.19 13.30 -10.09
CA GLN A 149 -22.01 13.01 -11.27
C GLN A 149 -23.50 13.26 -11.01
N ASN A 150 -23.97 12.91 -9.80
CA ASN A 150 -25.36 13.08 -9.41
C ASN A 150 -25.65 14.39 -8.65
N LYS A 151 -24.69 15.32 -8.60
CA LYS A 151 -24.81 16.63 -7.93
C LYS A 151 -25.27 16.54 -6.47
N LYS A 152 -24.84 15.50 -5.76
CA LYS A 152 -25.15 15.27 -4.33
C LYS A 152 -24.17 15.99 -3.41
N ASN A 153 -24.50 16.03 -2.12
CA ASN A 153 -23.62 16.50 -1.06
C ASN A 153 -22.52 15.47 -0.74
N PRO A 154 -21.41 15.85 -0.09
CA PRO A 154 -20.28 14.95 0.24
C PRO A 154 -20.60 14.06 1.47
N GLU A 155 -21.64 13.24 1.38
CA GLU A 155 -22.13 12.40 2.48
C GLU A 155 -21.20 11.22 2.76
N ILE A 156 -20.63 10.61 1.71
CA ILE A 156 -19.78 9.42 1.84
C ILE A 156 -18.49 9.76 2.58
N TYR A 157 -17.83 10.87 2.21
CA TYR A 157 -16.63 11.34 2.90
C TYR A 157 -16.90 11.58 4.39
N GLU A 158 -17.92 12.37 4.73
CA GLU A 158 -18.21 12.71 6.13
C GLU A 158 -18.62 11.48 6.94
N ARG A 159 -19.36 10.54 6.35
CA ARG A 159 -19.73 9.28 7.01
C ARG A 159 -18.49 8.45 7.37
N PHE A 160 -17.55 8.27 6.45
CA PHE A 160 -16.35 7.46 6.70
C PHE A 160 -15.34 8.19 7.58
N ARG A 161 -15.23 9.52 7.47
CA ARG A 161 -14.42 10.34 8.38
C ARG A 161 -14.88 10.12 9.84
N LYS A 162 -16.18 10.20 10.10
CA LYS A 162 -16.76 9.94 11.43
C LYS A 162 -16.59 8.48 11.86
N LYS A 163 -16.82 7.52 10.94
CA LYS A 163 -16.64 6.07 11.22
C LYS A 163 -15.24 5.77 11.74
N PHE A 164 -14.21 6.41 11.16
CA PHE A 164 -12.81 6.11 11.47
C PHE A 164 -12.17 7.03 12.53
N GLU A 165 -12.92 7.98 13.09
CA GLU A 165 -12.44 8.85 14.16
C GLU A 165 -11.96 8.02 15.36
N SER A 166 -12.74 7.00 15.76
CA SER A 166 -12.41 6.06 16.83
C SER A 166 -11.62 4.82 16.39
N ALA A 167 -11.21 4.72 15.12
CA ALA A 167 -10.44 3.55 14.67
C ALA A 167 -9.07 3.51 15.36
N ALA A 168 -8.69 2.33 15.87
CA ALA A 168 -7.35 2.13 16.42
C ALA A 168 -6.33 1.87 15.30
N PRO A 169 -5.08 2.31 15.45
CA PRO A 169 -3.97 1.81 14.64
C PRO A 169 -3.82 0.29 14.80
N ILE A 170 -3.42 -0.38 13.74
CA ILE A 170 -3.07 -1.80 13.76
C ILE A 170 -1.58 -1.91 14.06
N GLU A 171 -1.27 -2.61 15.15
CA GLU A 171 0.08 -2.99 15.49
C GLU A 171 0.43 -4.29 14.74
N LYS A 172 1.60 -4.32 14.10
CA LYS A 172 2.13 -5.58 13.59
C LYS A 172 2.55 -6.43 14.78
N PRO A 173 2.34 -7.75 14.76
CA PRO A 173 2.90 -8.62 15.80
C PRO A 173 4.41 -8.40 15.89
N SER A 174 4.91 -7.99 17.06
CA SER A 174 6.35 -7.92 17.29
C SER A 174 6.85 -9.35 17.45
N ASN A 175 7.78 -9.80 16.59
CA ASN A 175 8.57 -10.99 16.88
C ASN A 175 9.60 -10.67 17.97
N ASN A 176 9.12 -10.39 19.19
CA ASN A 176 9.94 -10.58 20.38
C ASN A 176 9.77 -12.05 20.73
N HIS A 177 10.65 -12.90 20.20
CA HIS A 177 10.91 -14.18 20.82
C HIS A 177 11.41 -13.88 22.24
N THR A 178 10.53 -13.95 23.22
CA THR A 178 10.95 -14.20 24.59
C THR A 178 11.48 -15.64 24.57
N GLU A 179 12.79 -15.80 24.53
CA GLU A 179 13.42 -17.07 24.88
C GLU A 179 12.97 -17.39 26.30
N GLU A 180 11.98 -18.29 26.43
CA GLU A 180 11.73 -18.97 27.69
C GLU A 180 13.02 -19.72 28.04
N LYS A 181 13.82 -19.11 28.94
CA LYS A 181 14.87 -19.83 29.66
C LYS A 181 14.20 -21.02 30.33
N THR A 182 14.35 -22.18 29.73
CA THR A 182 14.04 -23.44 30.39
C THR A 182 15.12 -23.62 31.44
N GLU A 183 14.74 -23.51 32.72
CA GLU A 183 15.63 -23.84 33.82
C GLU A 183 16.01 -25.33 33.70
N GLU A 184 17.28 -25.58 33.38
CA GLU A 184 17.87 -26.91 33.43
C GLU A 184 17.78 -27.45 34.86
N LYS A 185 16.91 -28.45 35.04
CA LYS A 185 16.90 -29.28 36.22
C LYS A 185 18.03 -30.31 36.06
N ASN A 186 19.13 -30.10 36.80
CA ASN A 186 20.21 -31.07 36.98
C ASN A 186 19.63 -32.41 37.48
N GLU A 187 19.78 -33.47 36.70
CA GLU A 187 19.80 -34.85 37.20
C GLU A 187 20.96 -35.61 36.55
N ASP A 188 21.82 -36.12 37.43
CA ASP A 188 23.07 -36.83 37.20
C ASP A 188 22.93 -38.04 36.28
N LEU A 189 23.88 -38.22 35.35
CA LEU A 189 24.35 -39.55 34.95
C LEU A 189 25.88 -39.55 34.67
N PRO A 190 26.60 -40.59 35.13
CA PRO A 190 28.06 -40.57 35.27
C PRO A 190 28.84 -41.13 34.06
N GLU A 191 30.04 -40.57 33.91
CA GLU A 191 31.36 -41.13 33.53
C GLU A 191 31.59 -42.09 32.33
N GLU A 192 32.76 -41.84 31.73
CA GLU A 192 33.61 -42.65 30.83
C GLU A 192 33.33 -42.71 29.32
N PHE A 193 34.07 -41.86 28.59
CA PHE A 193 34.53 -42.13 27.23
C PHE A 193 36.02 -42.53 27.27
N PRO A 194 36.42 -43.71 26.76
CA PRO A 194 37.84 -43.99 26.50
C PRO A 194 38.26 -43.41 25.13
N PHE A 195 39.53 -43.00 25.06
CA PHE A 195 40.23 -42.40 23.91
C PHE A 195 40.29 -43.31 22.68
#